data_AF-A0A3S9F666-F1
#
_entry.id   AF-A0A3S9F666-F1
#
_cell.length_a   1.000
_cell.length_b   1.000
_cell.length_c   1.000
_cell.angle_alpha   90.00
_cell.angle_beta   90.00
_cell.angle_gamma   90.00
#
_symmetry.space_group_name_H-M   'P 1'
#
loop_
_entity.id
_entity.type
_entity.pdbx_description
1 polymer ?
#
loop_
_entity_poly.entity_id
_entity_poly.type
_entity_poly.pdbx_seq_one_letter_code
_entity_poly.pdbx_strand_id
1 'polypeptide(L)'
;MIDIPSFAGLGTIYTAKEAATRLKMTRRGVITLGKRYGCCSMHGRSVLFSEQDLLDIWQVMRAPATETKPVSARAVAFYSADTSYKDLLRTNQREREEKRRLRKEKDAANRERRLEEKRLVSRAKVEARAAKRAEKAAMTAAKRASVEGEQLDLANKDPSYWTSQRKKRLRRERIARMESTP
;
A
#
# COMPACT_ATOMS: atom_id res chain seq x y z
N MET A 1 -24.54 -8.08 -57.48
CA MET A 1 -23.79 -9.31 -57.16
C MET A 1 -23.35 -9.17 -55.72
N ILE A 2 -23.88 -9.99 -54.81
CA ILE A 2 -23.52 -9.96 -53.40
C ILE A 2 -22.37 -10.96 -53.25
N ASP A 3 -21.15 -10.46 -53.10
CA ASP A 3 -19.99 -11.29 -52.78
C ASP A 3 -20.19 -11.87 -51.38
N ILE A 4 -20.54 -13.16 -51.32
CA ILE A 4 -20.59 -13.91 -50.07
C ILE A 4 -19.13 -14.14 -49.67
N PRO A 5 -18.66 -13.64 -48.52
CA PRO A 5 -17.28 -13.88 -48.12
C PRO A 5 -17.09 -15.37 -47.81
N SER A 6 -16.23 -16.01 -48.60
CA SER A 6 -15.74 -17.37 -48.37
C SER A 6 -14.94 -17.42 -47.06
N PHE A 7 -15.60 -17.61 -45.92
CA PHE A 7 -14.93 -17.94 -44.66
C PHE A 7 -14.84 -19.46 -44.50
N ALA A 8 -14.00 -20.08 -45.33
CA ALA A 8 -13.70 -21.50 -45.23
C ALA A 8 -12.42 -21.72 -44.40
N GLY A 9 -12.58 -21.66 -43.07
CA GLY A 9 -11.55 -22.02 -42.10
C GLY A 9 -11.65 -21.20 -40.82
N LEU A 10 -11.57 -21.87 -39.67
CA LEU A 10 -11.13 -21.20 -38.44
C LEU A 10 -9.72 -20.68 -38.76
N GLY A 11 -9.59 -19.37 -39.00
CA GLY A 11 -8.29 -18.74 -39.28
C GLY A 11 -7.29 -18.94 -38.15
N THR A 12 -6.20 -18.16 -38.13
CA THR A 12 -5.21 -18.30 -37.07
C THR A 12 -5.81 -17.94 -35.70
N ILE A 13 -5.76 -18.88 -34.75
CA ILE A 13 -6.20 -18.65 -33.37
C ILE A 13 -5.01 -18.11 -32.57
N TYR A 14 -5.18 -16.92 -32.02
CA TYR A 14 -4.19 -16.23 -31.21
C TYR A 14 -4.47 -16.42 -29.73
N THR A 15 -3.39 -16.66 -28.98
CA THR A 15 -3.43 -16.54 -27.52
C THR A 15 -3.47 -15.07 -27.10
N ALA A 16 -3.93 -14.80 -25.87
CA ALA A 16 -3.94 -13.44 -25.33
C ALA A 16 -2.57 -12.72 -25.35
N LYS A 17 -1.45 -13.46 -25.36
CA LYS A 17 -0.11 -12.87 -25.47
C LYS A 17 0.17 -12.43 -26.91
N GLU A 18 -0.12 -13.28 -27.88
CA GLU A 18 0.10 -12.99 -29.31
C GLU A 18 -0.83 -11.87 -29.80
N ALA A 19 -2.11 -11.92 -29.40
CA ALA A 19 -3.08 -10.87 -29.66
C ALA A 19 -2.59 -9.50 -29.16
N ALA A 20 -2.04 -9.46 -27.95
CA ALA A 20 -1.47 -8.25 -27.36
C ALA A 20 -0.25 -7.74 -28.13
N THR A 21 0.62 -8.63 -28.59
CA THR A 21 1.76 -8.26 -29.45
C THR A 21 1.29 -7.70 -30.78
N ARG A 22 0.21 -8.26 -31.36
CA ARG A 22 -0.30 -7.85 -32.67
C ARG A 22 -0.98 -6.49 -32.63
N LEU A 23 -1.80 -6.24 -31.60
CA LEU A 23 -2.47 -4.95 -31.38
C LEU A 23 -1.56 -3.90 -30.72
N LYS A 24 -0.33 -4.28 -30.32
CA LYS A 24 0.61 -3.42 -29.56
C LYS A 24 0.00 -2.88 -28.26
N MET A 25 -0.69 -3.76 -27.53
CA MET A 25 -1.37 -3.44 -26.27
C MET A 25 -0.89 -4.32 -25.12
N THR A 26 -1.32 -4.00 -23.90
CA THR A 26 -1.11 -4.90 -22.75
C THR A 26 -2.06 -6.10 -22.84
N ARG A 27 -1.60 -7.28 -22.40
CA ARG A 27 -2.41 -8.51 -22.33
C ARG A 27 -3.73 -8.30 -21.58
N ARG A 28 -3.70 -7.55 -20.48
CA ARG A 28 -4.90 -7.22 -19.70
C ARG A 28 -5.87 -6.33 -20.48
N GLY A 29 -5.37 -5.36 -21.24
CA GLY A 29 -6.18 -4.48 -22.09
C GLY A 29 -6.96 -5.27 -23.14
N VAL A 30 -6.29 -6.17 -23.85
CA VAL A 30 -6.92 -7.00 -24.88
C VAL A 30 -8.00 -7.92 -24.29
N ILE A 31 -7.72 -8.59 -23.16
CA ILE A 31 -8.72 -9.44 -22.49
C ILE A 31 -9.93 -8.60 -22.03
N THR A 32 -9.69 -7.39 -21.52
CA THR A 32 -10.77 -6.52 -21.03
C THR A 32 -11.67 -6.07 -22.19
N LEU A 33 -11.08 -5.69 -23.33
CA LEU A 33 -11.84 -5.31 -24.53
C LEU A 33 -12.59 -6.50 -25.11
N GLY A 34 -11.93 -7.65 -25.30
CA GLY A 34 -12.56 -8.87 -25.80
C GLY A 34 -13.78 -9.28 -24.97
N LYS A 35 -13.66 -9.28 -23.63
CA LYS A 35 -14.80 -9.57 -22.74
C LYS A 35 -15.90 -8.53 -22.77
N ARG A 36 -15.55 -7.25 -22.96
CA ARG A 36 -16.54 -6.15 -22.98
C ARG A 36 -17.37 -6.16 -24.25
N TYR A 37 -16.76 -6.46 -25.39
CA TYR A 37 -17.39 -6.37 -26.71
C TYR A 37 -17.75 -7.73 -27.32
N GLY A 38 -17.45 -8.83 -26.62
CA GLY A 38 -17.78 -10.19 -27.08
C GLY A 38 -16.81 -10.75 -28.14
N CYS A 39 -15.72 -10.05 -28.45
CA CYS A 39 -14.73 -10.42 -29.46
C CYS A 39 -13.66 -11.38 -28.89
N CYS A 40 -14.07 -12.42 -28.15
CA CYS A 40 -13.15 -13.47 -27.72
C CYS A 40 -13.87 -14.77 -27.37
N SER A 41 -13.20 -15.89 -27.62
CA SER A 41 -13.63 -17.20 -27.15
C SER A 41 -12.99 -17.52 -25.81
N MET A 42 -13.80 -17.97 -24.86
CA MET A 42 -13.33 -18.39 -23.53
C MET A 42 -13.39 -19.91 -23.41
N HIS A 43 -12.24 -20.51 -23.05
CA HIS A 43 -12.17 -21.90 -22.65
C HIS A 43 -11.60 -21.98 -21.23
N GLY A 44 -12.49 -22.08 -20.24
CA GLY A 44 -12.14 -22.03 -18.82
C GLY A 44 -11.43 -20.73 -18.44
N ARG A 45 -10.14 -20.83 -18.07
CA ARG A 45 -9.29 -19.69 -17.71
C ARG A 45 -8.52 -19.10 -18.90
N SER A 46 -8.53 -19.79 -20.04
CA SER A 46 -7.85 -19.34 -21.26
C SER A 46 -8.77 -18.48 -22.11
N VAL A 47 -8.20 -17.42 -22.71
CA VAL A 47 -8.88 -16.52 -23.62
C VAL A 47 -8.15 -16.60 -24.96
N LEU A 48 -8.92 -16.94 -26.00
CA LEU A 48 -8.46 -17.12 -27.36
C LEU A 48 -9.15 -16.11 -28.26
N PHE A 49 -8.44 -15.68 -29.30
CA PHE A 49 -8.90 -14.69 -30.26
C PHE A 49 -8.75 -15.26 -31.65
N SER A 50 -9.80 -15.18 -32.46
CA SER A 50 -9.69 -15.35 -33.90
C SER A 50 -9.08 -14.10 -34.54
N GLU A 51 -8.70 -14.20 -35.81
CA GLU A 51 -8.26 -13.04 -36.58
C GLU A 51 -9.36 -11.98 -36.70
N GLN A 52 -10.61 -12.41 -36.87
CA GLN A 52 -11.78 -11.52 -36.90
C GLN A 52 -11.96 -10.77 -35.58
N ASP A 53 -11.79 -11.46 -34.44
CA ASP A 53 -11.88 -10.84 -33.12
C ASP A 53 -10.89 -9.68 -32.96
N LEU A 54 -9.67 -9.81 -33.50
CA LEU A 54 -8.67 -8.74 -33.43
C LEU A 54 -9.05 -7.55 -34.31
N LEU A 55 -9.64 -7.80 -35.48
CA LEU A 55 -10.14 -6.75 -36.36
C LEU A 55 -11.31 -5.99 -35.71
N ASP A 56 -12.21 -6.71 -35.06
CA ASP A 56 -13.35 -6.12 -34.37
C ASP A 56 -12.89 -5.27 -33.16
N ILE A 57 -11.94 -5.77 -32.36
CA ILE A 57 -11.32 -4.99 -31.28
C ILE A 57 -10.66 -3.73 -31.84
N TRP A 58 -9.94 -3.85 -32.96
CA TRP A 58 -9.29 -2.70 -33.59
C TRP A 58 -10.31 -1.69 -34.12
N GLN A 59 -11.43 -2.15 -34.69
CA GLN A 59 -12.52 -1.31 -35.18
C GLN A 59 -13.18 -0.54 -34.03
N VAL A 60 -13.45 -1.20 -32.90
CA VAL A 60 -14.01 -0.57 -31.69
C VAL A 60 -13.06 0.50 -31.12
N MET A 61 -11.76 0.32 -31.26
CA MET A 61 -10.75 1.28 -30.82
C MET A 61 -10.59 2.49 -31.75
N ARG A 62 -11.14 2.46 -32.97
CA ARG A 62 -11.03 3.61 -33.87
C ARG A 62 -11.74 4.80 -33.25
N ALA A 63 -11.08 5.95 -33.27
CA ALA A 63 -11.70 7.20 -32.88
C ALA A 63 -12.95 7.43 -33.76
N PRO A 64 -14.10 7.78 -33.17
CA PRO A 64 -15.24 8.21 -33.97
C PRO A 64 -14.81 9.41 -34.80
N ALA A 65 -15.27 9.47 -36.05
CA ALA A 65 -15.04 10.62 -36.92
C ALA A 65 -15.49 11.87 -36.17
N THR A 66 -14.53 12.63 -35.65
CA THR A 66 -14.82 13.87 -34.98
C THR A 66 -15.05 14.85 -36.11
N GLU A 67 -16.30 15.28 -36.30
CA GLU A 67 -16.59 16.39 -37.20
C GLU A 67 -15.58 17.50 -36.89
N THR A 68 -14.91 18.00 -37.92
CA THR A 68 -13.93 19.07 -37.76
C THR A 68 -14.64 20.19 -37.01
N LYS A 69 -14.26 20.43 -35.75
CA LYS A 69 -14.84 21.51 -34.95
C LYS A 69 -14.87 22.74 -35.84
N PRO A 70 -16.04 23.34 -36.14
CA PRO A 70 -16.06 24.56 -36.91
C PRO A 70 -15.11 25.50 -36.17
N VAL A 71 -14.11 26.02 -36.89
CA VAL A 71 -13.16 26.97 -36.34
C VAL A 71 -14.01 28.08 -35.74
N SER A 72 -14.16 28.08 -34.42
CA SER A 72 -14.91 29.13 -33.75
C SER A 72 -14.23 30.41 -34.18
N ALA A 73 -14.93 31.22 -34.98
CA ALA A 73 -14.40 32.47 -35.48
C ALA A 73 -13.71 33.14 -34.30
N ARG A 74 -12.39 33.33 -34.45
CA ARG A 74 -11.51 33.89 -33.42
C ARG A 74 -12.28 35.04 -32.82
N ALA A 75 -12.75 34.89 -31.58
CA ALA A 75 -13.57 35.90 -30.95
C ALA A 75 -12.73 37.17 -31.02
N VAL A 76 -13.12 38.08 -31.93
CA VAL A 76 -12.53 39.39 -32.00
C VAL A 76 -12.83 39.93 -30.63
N ALA A 77 -11.79 40.07 -29.81
CA ALA A 77 -11.88 40.70 -28.52
C ALA A 77 -12.27 42.15 -28.79
N PHE A 78 -13.55 42.38 -29.04
CA PHE A 78 -14.19 43.63 -28.73
C PHE A 78 -13.95 43.78 -27.25
N TYR A 79 -12.96 44.59 -26.91
CA TYR A 79 -12.70 45.03 -25.56
C TYR A 79 -13.99 45.70 -25.09
N SER A 80 -14.88 44.92 -24.48
CA SER A 80 -15.95 45.47 -23.67
C SER A 80 -15.24 46.31 -22.61
N ALA A 81 -15.30 47.63 -22.78
CA ALA A 81 -14.87 48.59 -21.77
C ALA A 81 -15.80 48.56 -20.54
N ASP A 82 -16.69 47.57 -20.46
CA ASP A 82 -17.56 47.29 -19.33
C ASP A 82 -16.73 46.82 -18.14
N THR A 83 -16.59 47.72 -17.18
CA THR A 83 -16.04 47.49 -15.85
C THR A 83 -16.59 46.21 -15.21
N SER A 84 -17.85 45.88 -15.47
CA SER A 84 -18.54 44.67 -15.00
C SER A 84 -17.86 43.35 -15.42
N TYR A 85 -17.33 43.27 -16.64
CA TYR A 85 -16.65 42.06 -17.13
C TYR A 85 -15.28 41.87 -16.46
N LYS A 86 -14.53 42.96 -16.29
CA LYS A 86 -13.24 42.92 -15.57
C LYS A 86 -13.43 42.55 -14.11
N ASP A 87 -14.50 43.01 -13.48
CA ASP A 87 -14.82 42.64 -12.10
C ASP A 87 -15.26 41.17 -11.97
N LEU A 88 -16.03 40.65 -12.93
CA LEU A 88 -16.34 39.21 -12.99
C LEU A 88 -15.08 38.34 -13.16
N LEU A 89 -14.09 38.79 -13.94
CA LEU A 89 -12.82 38.08 -14.08
C LEU A 89 -12.02 38.11 -12.76
N ARG A 90 -12.04 39.23 -12.03
CA ARG A 90 -11.38 39.36 -10.73
C ARG A 90 -12.03 38.47 -9.66
N THR A 91 -13.36 38.39 -9.61
CA THR A 91 -14.07 37.49 -8.67
C THR A 91 -13.74 36.03 -8.97
N ASN A 92 -13.78 35.63 -10.25
CA ASN A 92 -13.38 34.28 -10.66
C ASN A 92 -11.93 33.94 -10.30
N GLN A 93 -11.02 34.91 -10.42
CA GLN A 93 -9.62 34.72 -10.00
C GLN A 93 -9.52 34.53 -8.48
N ARG A 94 -10.22 35.35 -7.69
CA ARG A 94 -10.27 35.22 -6.22
C ARG A 94 -10.82 33.86 -5.80
N GLU A 95 -11.93 33.41 -6.37
CA GLU A 95 -12.50 32.09 -6.07
C GLU A 95 -11.53 30.94 -6.40
N ARG A 96 -10.80 31.05 -7.53
CA ARG A 96 -9.78 30.06 -7.90
C ARG A 96 -8.61 30.07 -6.94
N GLU A 97 -8.23 31.23 -6.41
CA GLU A 97 -7.19 31.35 -5.40
C GLU A 97 -7.63 30.81 -4.04
N GLU A 98 -8.85 31.11 -3.60
CA GLU A 98 -9.45 30.56 -2.38
C GLU A 98 -9.56 29.05 -2.44
N LYS A 99 -10.05 28.49 -3.56
CA LYS A 99 -10.07 27.03 -3.77
C LYS A 99 -8.66 26.43 -3.71
N ARG A 100 -7.64 27.13 -4.22
CA ARG A 100 -6.24 26.69 -4.12
C ARG A 100 -5.72 26.77 -2.68
N ARG A 101 -6.08 27.80 -1.92
CA ARG A 101 -5.73 27.92 -0.48
C ARG A 101 -6.37 26.81 0.35
N LEU A 102 -7.68 26.60 0.20
CA LEU A 102 -8.41 25.53 0.89
C LEU A 102 -7.85 24.14 0.59
N ARG A 103 -7.47 23.86 -0.66
CA ARG A 103 -6.79 22.60 -1.03
C ARG A 103 -5.45 22.45 -0.32
N LYS A 104 -4.62 23.50 -0.31
CA LYS A 104 -3.33 23.50 0.40
C LYS A 104 -3.50 23.30 1.91
N GLU A 105 -4.47 23.96 2.52
CA GLU A 105 -4.78 23.81 3.95
C GLU A 105 -5.25 22.40 4.28
N LYS A 106 -6.14 21.84 3.46
CA LYS A 106 -6.61 20.45 3.63
C LYS A 106 -5.48 19.44 3.46
N ASP A 107 -4.59 19.66 2.48
CA ASP A 107 -3.43 18.79 2.26
C ASP A 107 -2.41 18.90 3.40
N ALA A 108 -2.20 20.11 3.95
CA ALA A 108 -1.37 20.34 5.13
C ALA A 108 -1.94 19.65 6.37
N ALA A 109 -3.23 19.83 6.66
CA ALA A 109 -3.91 19.18 7.78
C ALA A 109 -3.86 17.65 7.66
N ASN A 110 -4.10 17.10 6.47
CA ASN A 110 -3.96 15.66 6.23
C ASN A 110 -2.53 15.16 6.43
N ARG A 111 -1.53 15.96 6.05
CA ARG A 111 -0.12 15.63 6.28
C ARG A 111 0.22 15.63 7.77
N GLU A 112 -0.25 16.61 8.52
CA GLU A 112 -0.07 16.69 9.98
C GLU A 112 -0.70 15.50 10.68
N ARG A 113 -1.96 15.18 10.37
CA ARG A 113 -2.65 14.00 10.91
C ARG A 113 -1.86 12.71 10.67
N ARG A 114 -1.33 12.50 9.46
CA ARG A 114 -0.48 11.33 9.15
C ARG A 114 0.81 11.30 9.97
N LEU A 115 1.39 12.46 10.28
CA LEU A 115 2.59 12.55 11.11
C LEU A 115 2.27 12.27 12.58
N GLU A 116 1.12 12.73 13.07
CA GLU A 116 0.63 12.43 14.42
C GLU A 116 0.32 10.95 14.61
N GLU A 117 -0.39 10.32 13.67
CA GLU A 117 -0.63 8.88 13.67
C GLU A 117 0.70 8.10 13.73
N LYS A 118 1.71 8.51 12.95
CA LYS A 118 3.05 7.92 13.01
C LYS A 118 3.74 8.13 14.36
N ARG A 119 3.59 9.30 14.99
CA ARG A 119 4.14 9.60 16.32
C ARG A 119 3.45 8.78 17.42
N LEU A 120 2.15 8.57 17.33
CA LEU A 120 1.42 7.72 18.27
C LEU A 120 1.85 6.26 18.13
N VAL A 121 1.97 5.76 16.89
CA VAL A 121 2.46 4.40 16.63
C VAL A 121 3.89 4.22 17.10
N SER A 122 4.76 5.22 16.92
CA SER A 122 6.14 5.13 17.41
C SER A 122 6.21 5.14 18.94
N ARG A 123 5.43 5.99 19.62
CA ARG A 123 5.30 6.00 21.09
C ARG A 123 4.80 4.67 21.61
N ALA A 124 3.70 4.14 21.05
CA ALA A 124 3.14 2.85 21.44
C ALA A 124 4.14 1.70 21.24
N LYS A 125 4.96 1.74 20.17
CA LYS A 125 6.04 0.75 19.97
C LYS A 125 7.14 0.84 21.02
N VAL A 126 7.52 2.06 21.42
CA VAL A 126 8.51 2.27 22.47
C VAL A 126 7.98 1.81 23.82
N GLU A 127 6.74 2.17 24.16
CA GLU A 127 6.05 1.74 25.38
C GLU A 127 5.89 0.22 25.45
N ALA A 128 5.47 -0.44 24.35
CA ALA A 128 5.38 -1.89 24.30
C ALA A 128 6.75 -2.57 24.48
N ARG A 129 7.83 -1.99 23.95
CA ARG A 129 9.20 -2.49 24.18
C ARG A 129 9.64 -2.26 25.63
N ALA A 130 9.29 -1.12 26.22
CA ALA A 130 9.58 -0.82 27.62
C ALA A 130 8.82 -1.79 28.55
N ALA A 131 7.53 -2.02 28.32
CA ALA A 131 6.71 -2.98 29.06
C ALA A 131 7.30 -4.40 28.99
N LYS A 132 7.64 -4.88 27.79
CA LYS A 132 8.30 -6.20 27.62
C LYS A 132 9.63 -6.30 28.36
N ARG A 133 10.41 -5.22 28.41
CA ARG A 133 11.67 -5.18 29.18
C ARG A 133 11.40 -5.18 30.68
N ALA A 134 10.39 -4.44 31.14
CA ALA A 134 9.96 -4.41 32.53
C ALA A 134 9.44 -5.79 32.98
N GLU A 135 8.61 -6.47 32.18
CA GLU A 135 8.15 -7.83 32.46
C GLU A 135 9.30 -8.83 32.56
N LYS A 136 10.26 -8.78 31.61
CA LYS A 136 11.47 -9.62 31.68
C LYS A 136 12.29 -9.30 32.93
N ALA A 137 12.45 -8.03 33.27
CA ALA A 137 13.14 -7.61 34.49
C ALA A 137 12.41 -8.12 35.74
N ALA A 138 11.08 -8.02 35.79
CA ALA A 138 10.26 -8.53 36.88
C ALA A 138 10.33 -10.06 36.99
N MET A 139 10.25 -10.80 35.88
CA MET A 139 10.39 -12.28 35.88
C MET A 139 11.78 -12.70 36.38
N THR A 140 12.83 -12.03 35.90
CA THR A 140 14.21 -12.31 36.34
C THR A 140 14.44 -11.93 37.80
N ALA A 141 13.84 -10.84 38.28
CA ALA A 141 13.84 -10.45 39.69
C ALA A 141 13.09 -11.47 40.55
N ALA A 142 11.89 -11.89 40.14
CA ALA A 142 11.11 -12.92 40.82
C ALA A 142 11.86 -14.26 40.89
N LYS A 143 12.51 -14.67 39.79
CA LYS A 143 13.36 -15.88 39.78
C LYS A 143 14.53 -15.73 40.76
N ARG A 144 15.19 -14.58 40.81
CA ARG A 144 16.26 -14.32 41.80
C ARG A 144 15.72 -14.37 43.24
N ALA A 145 14.60 -13.71 43.51
CA ALA A 145 13.96 -13.71 44.83
C ALA A 145 13.56 -15.11 45.29
N SER A 146 13.02 -15.97 44.39
CA SER A 146 12.70 -17.36 44.73
C SER A 146 13.95 -18.18 45.12
N VAL A 147 15.07 -17.97 44.42
CA VAL A 147 16.35 -18.65 44.71
C VAL A 147 17.00 -18.10 45.99
N GLU A 148 16.72 -16.85 46.37
CA GLU A 148 17.17 -16.22 47.63
C GLU A 148 16.28 -16.60 48.83
N GLY A 149 15.00 -16.92 48.62
CA GLY A 149 14.08 -17.37 49.67
C GLY A 149 14.28 -18.82 50.12
N GLU A 150 14.88 -19.69 49.30
CA GLU A 150 15.18 -21.08 49.69
C GLU A 150 16.25 -21.13 50.78
N GLN A 151 15.98 -21.74 51.93
CA GLN A 151 17.00 -21.96 52.95
C GLN A 151 18.00 -23.01 52.47
N LEU A 152 19.29 -22.69 52.47
CA LEU A 152 20.35 -23.63 52.09
C LEU A 152 20.51 -24.70 53.17
N ASP A 153 20.14 -25.94 52.85
CA ASP A 153 20.54 -27.11 53.64
C ASP A 153 22.05 -27.35 53.47
N LEU A 154 22.82 -27.02 54.50
CA LEU A 154 24.29 -27.14 54.53
C LEU A 154 24.75 -28.58 54.79
N ALA A 155 23.87 -29.47 55.26
CA ALA A 155 24.20 -30.85 55.58
C ALA A 155 24.11 -31.78 54.36
N ASN A 156 23.43 -31.34 53.29
CA ASN A 156 23.24 -32.14 52.08
C ASN A 156 24.57 -32.36 51.33
N LYS A 157 24.91 -33.64 51.10
CA LYS A 157 26.15 -34.09 50.42
C LYS A 157 25.96 -34.40 48.94
N ASP A 158 24.73 -34.32 48.41
CA ASP A 158 24.45 -34.68 47.02
C ASP A 158 25.12 -33.69 46.05
N PRO A 159 25.91 -34.16 45.06
CA PRO A 159 26.56 -33.28 44.10
C PRO A 159 25.57 -32.49 43.23
N SER A 160 24.41 -33.08 42.95
CA SER A 160 23.32 -32.47 42.17
C SER A 160 22.61 -31.34 42.92
N TYR A 161 22.61 -31.38 44.26
CA TYR A 161 22.02 -30.35 45.11
C TYR A 161 22.83 -29.04 45.07
N TRP A 162 24.16 -29.13 44.93
CA TRP A 162 25.08 -27.99 44.93
C TRP A 162 25.29 -27.36 43.55
N THR A 163 24.24 -26.72 43.03
CA THR A 163 24.31 -25.95 41.78
C THR A 163 25.28 -24.76 41.88
N SER A 164 25.76 -24.27 40.72
CA SER A 164 26.66 -23.11 40.65
C SER A 164 26.06 -21.85 41.30
N GLN A 165 24.72 -21.71 41.29
CA GLN A 165 24.00 -20.62 41.94
C GLN A 165 23.99 -20.75 43.46
N ARG A 166 23.71 -21.94 44.02
CA ARG A 166 23.75 -22.21 45.47
C ARG A 166 25.16 -22.05 46.05
N LYS A 167 26.20 -22.50 45.32
CA LYS A 167 27.60 -22.27 45.71
C LYS A 167 27.97 -20.79 45.73
N LYS A 168 27.54 -20.00 44.74
CA LYS A 168 27.75 -18.53 44.72
C LYS A 168 27.04 -17.83 45.87
N ARG A 169 25.83 -18.27 46.21
CA ARG A 169 25.07 -17.75 47.35
C ARG A 169 25.79 -18.01 48.68
N LEU A 170 26.24 -19.25 48.92
CA LEU A 170 27.01 -19.60 50.11
C LEU A 170 28.27 -18.73 50.28
N ARG A 171 28.95 -18.40 49.16
CA ARG A 171 30.11 -17.48 49.18
C ARG A 171 29.71 -16.06 49.59
N ARG A 172 28.59 -15.54 49.06
CA ARG A 172 28.07 -14.21 49.44
C ARG A 172 27.65 -14.15 50.90
N GLU A 173 26.96 -15.17 51.40
CA GLU A 173 26.58 -15.25 52.82
C GLU A 173 27.81 -15.33 53.74
N ARG A 174 28.87 -16.04 53.32
CA ARG A 174 30.15 -16.06 54.05
C ARG A 174 30.85 -14.69 54.05
N ILE A 175 30.89 -14.00 52.91
CA ILE A 175 31.46 -12.65 52.80
C ILE A 175 30.66 -11.68 53.67
N ALA A 176 29.33 -11.67 53.56
CA ALA A 176 28.46 -10.83 54.36
C ALA A 176 28.61 -11.10 55.87
N ARG A 177 28.76 -12.38 56.27
CA ARG A 177 29.04 -12.74 57.68
C ARG A 177 30.41 -12.22 58.14
N MET A 178 31.43 -12.26 57.28
CA MET A 178 32.74 -11.69 57.61
C MET A 178 32.68 -10.15 57.71
N GLU A 179 31.92 -9.48 56.85
CA GLU A 179 31.74 -8.02 56.86
C GLU A 179 30.85 -7.53 58.01
N SER A 180 29.92 -8.36 58.50
CA SER A 180 29.02 -8.03 59.61
C SER A 180 29.57 -8.35 61.00
N THR A 181 30.75 -8.97 61.08
CA THR A 181 31.43 -9.23 62.35
C THR A 181 32.43 -8.08 62.57
N PRO A 182 32.13 -7.10 63.45
CA PRO A 182 33.01 -5.97 63.70
C PRO A 182 34.36 -6.38 64.30
#